data_AF-A0A3D0RXQ8-F1
#
_entry.id   AF-A0A3D0RXQ8-F1
#
_cell.length_a   1.000
_cell.length_b   1.000
_cell.length_c   1.000
_cell.angle_alpha   90.00
_cell.angle_beta   90.00
_cell.angle_gamma   90.00
#
_symmetry.space_group_name_H-M   'P 1'
#
loop_
_entity.id
_entity.type
_entity.pdbx_description
1 polymer ?
#
loop_
_entity_poly.entity_id
_entity_poly.type
_entity_poly.pdbx_seq_one_letter_code
_entity_poly.pdbx_strand_id
1 'polypeptide(L)' 'AADLLLEPEATIASVARQVGYATPFALSAAFKRERGISPRDHRSGGRVARAG' A
#
# COMPACT_ATOMS: atom_id res chain seq x y z
N ALA A 1 6.49 3.34 1.84
CA ALA A 1 5.06 3.04 1.64
C ALA A 1 4.78 1.54 1.46
N ALA A 2 5.56 0.82 0.65
CA ALA A 2 5.35 -0.62 0.39
C ALA A 2 5.32 -1.46 1.67
N ASP A 3 6.33 -1.33 2.52
CA ASP A 3 6.39 -2.10 3.78
C ASP A 3 5.24 -1.75 4.73
N LEU A 4 4.92 -0.45 4.82
CA LEU A 4 3.77 0.02 5.61
C LEU A 4 2.43 -0.57 5.13
N LEU A 5 2.29 -0.88 3.84
CA LEU A 5 1.07 -1.49 3.30
C LEU A 5 0.95 -2.98 3.67
N LEU A 6 2.04 -3.62 4.08
CA LEU A 6 2.06 -5.03 4.49
C LEU A 6 1.71 -5.22 5.98
N GLU A 7 1.71 -4.15 6.76
CA GLU A 7 1.26 -4.19 8.15
C GLU A 7 -0.22 -4.63 8.24
N PRO A 8 -0.58 -5.56 9.14
CA PRO A 8 -1.93 -6.17 9.17
C PRO A 8 -3.05 -5.13 9.29
N GLU A 9 -2.83 -4.14 10.15
CA GLU A 9 -3.78 -3.08 10.50
C GLU A 9 -3.64 -1.83 9.62
N ALA A 10 -2.68 -1.81 8.69
CA ALA A 10 -2.52 -0.67 7.81
C ALA A 10 -3.63 -0.59 6.77
N THR A 11 -4.22 0.60 6.68
CA THR A 11 -5.14 0.97 5.61
C THR A 11 -4.39 1.85 4.60
N ILE A 12 -4.84 1.84 3.34
CA ILE A 12 -4.27 2.72 2.32
C ILE A 12 -4.38 4.20 2.75
N ALA A 13 -5.45 4.55 3.48
CA ALA A 13 -5.66 5.90 3.99
C ALA A 13 -4.69 6.29 5.11
N SER A 14 -4.42 5.40 6.08
CA SER A 14 -3.44 5.66 7.14
C SER A 14 -2.03 5.78 6.57
N VAL A 15 -1.67 4.89 5.64
CA VAL A 15 -0.36 4.96 4.96
C VAL A 15 -0.22 6.24 4.14
N ALA A 16 -1.27 6.67 3.43
CA ALA A 16 -1.23 7.92 2.65
C ALA A 16 -0.92 9.12 3.53
N ARG A 17 -1.61 9.26 4.68
CA ARG A 17 -1.35 10.32 5.64
C ARG A 17 0.08 10.25 6.20
N GLN A 18 0.55 9.04 6.53
CA GLN A 18 1.86 8.83 7.13
C GLN A 18 3.02 9.18 6.18
N VAL A 19 2.84 8.93 4.88
CA VAL A 19 3.89 9.20 3.86
C VAL A 19 3.70 10.54 3.14
N GLY A 20 2.79 11.40 3.61
CA GLY A 20 2.66 12.78 3.13
C GLY A 20 1.73 13.00 1.93
N TYR A 21 0.86 12.03 1.59
CA TYR A 21 -0.17 12.23 0.57
C TYR A 21 -1.47 12.76 1.17
N ALA A 22 -2.02 13.79 0.53
CA ALA A 22 -3.29 14.39 0.93
C ALA A 22 -4.49 13.43 0.83
N THR A 23 -4.42 12.43 -0.07
CA THR A 23 -5.51 11.45 -0.26
C THR A 23 -4.99 10.02 -0.48
N PRO A 24 -5.78 8.99 -0.14
CA PRO A 24 -5.44 7.59 -0.43
C PRO A 24 -5.31 7.31 -1.93
N PHE A 25 -6.06 8.07 -2.75
CA PHE A 25 -6.01 7.98 -4.21
C PHE A 25 -4.67 8.49 -4.76
N ALA A 26 -4.16 9.61 -4.24
CA ALA A 26 -2.86 10.15 -4.65
C ALA A 26 -1.72 9.16 -4.37
N LEU A 27 -1.72 8.53 -3.18
CA LEU A 27 -0.81 7.43 -2.88
C LEU A 27 -0.97 6.27 -3.88
N SER A 28 -2.21 5.87 -4.17
CA SER A 28 -2.48 4.71 -5.05
C SER A 28 -1.97 4.94 -6.47
N ALA A 29 -2.17 6.15 -7.01
CA ALA A 29 -1.68 6.53 -8.33
C ALA A 29 -0.14 6.55 -8.38
N ALA A 30 0.50 7.17 -7.39
CA ALA A 30 1.97 7.22 -7.31
C ALA A 30 2.57 5.82 -7.15
N PHE A 31 2.03 5.01 -6.23
CA PHE A 31 2.47 3.65 -5.99
C PHE A 31 2.35 2.78 -7.24
N LYS A 32 1.21 2.84 -7.96
CA LYS A 32 1.03 2.09 -9.21
C LYS A 32 2.03 2.51 -10.29
N ARG A 33 2.32 3.82 -10.41
CA ARG A 33 3.32 4.33 -11.36
C ARG A 33 4.72 3.82 -11.03
N GLU A 34 5.09 3.74 -9.75
CA GLU A 34 6.42 3.31 -9.30
C GLU A 34 6.61 1.79 -9.27
N ARG A 35 5.56 1.03 -8.95
CA ARG A 35 5.64 -0.43 -8.71
C ARG A 35 4.94 -1.28 -9.77
N GLY A 36 4.19 -0.68 -10.69
CA GLY A 36 3.41 -1.38 -11.72
C GLY A 36 2.14 -2.07 -11.22
N ILE A 37 1.93 -2.20 -9.91
CA ILE A 37 0.76 -2.84 -9.28
C ILE A 37 0.09 -1.90 -8.26
N SER A 38 -1.18 -2.13 -7.94
CA SER A 38 -1.87 -1.29 -6.95
C SER A 38 -1.40 -1.60 -5.52
N PRO A 39 -1.53 -0.65 -4.57
CA PRO A 39 -1.27 -0.90 -3.15
C PRO A 39 -2.05 -2.08 -2.57
N ARG A 40 -3.29 -2.27 -3.04
CA ARG A 40 -4.17 -3.37 -2.61
C ARG A 40 -3.63 -4.72 -3.08
N ASP A 41 -3.21 -4.82 -4.34
CA ASP A 41 -2.66 -6.06 -4.90
C ASP A 41 -1.33 -6.41 -4.23
N HIS A 42 -0.48 -5.40 -4.00
CA HIS A 42 0.76 -5.58 -3.24
C HIS A 42 0.51 -6.12 -1.83
N ARG A 43 -0.47 -5.57 -1.12
CA ARG A 43 -0.88 -6.05 0.21
C ARG A 43 -1.40 -7.49 0.17
N SER A 44 -2.22 -7.84 -0.81
CA SER A 44 -2.75 -9.20 -0.96
C SER A 44 -1.64 -10.21 -1.24
N GLY A 45 -0.69 -9.89 -2.13
CA GLY A 45 0.45 -10.77 -2.44
C GLY A 45 1.38 -11.00 -1.25
N GLY A 46 1.66 -9.96 -0.45
CA GLY A 46 2.49 -10.10 0.76
C GLY A 46 1.82 -10.87 1.89
N ARG A 47 0.48 -10.80 2.03
CA ARG A 47 -0.27 -11.62 2.99
C ARG A 47 -0.24 -13.10 2.64
N VAL A 48 -0.36 -13.43 1.35
CA VAL A 48 -0.26 -14.82 0.87
C VAL A 48 1.13 -15.38 1.15
N ALA A 49 2.20 -14.61 0.91
CA ALA A 49 3.57 -15.04 1.18
C ALA A 49 3.91 -15.27 2.67
N ARG A 50 3.15 -14.67 3.61
CA ARG A 50 3.34 -14.89 5.06
C ARG A 50 2.46 -15.98 5.67
N ALA A 51 1.43 -16.41 4.95
CA ALA A 51 0.50 -17.44 5.39
C ALA A 51 0.87 -18.86 4.91
N GLY A 52 1.99 -18.99 4.18
CA GLY A 52 2.53 -20.26 3.68
C GLY A 52 3.84 -20.66 4.35
#